data_AF-A0A925KHA5-F1
#
_entry.id   AF-A0A925KHA5-F1
#
_cell.length_a   1.000
_cell.length_b   1.000
_cell.length_c   1.000
_cell.angle_alpha   90.00
_cell.angle_beta   90.00
_cell.angle_gamma   90.00
#
_symmetry.space_group_name_H-M   'P 1'
#
loop_
_entity.id
_entity.type
_entity.pdbx_description
1 polymer ?
#
loop_
_entity_poly.entity_id
_entity_poly.type
_entity_poly.pdbx_seq_one_letter_code
_entity_poly.pdbx_strand_id
1 'polypeptide(L)'
;IHPAVLATGRKAARGRDVAAMIDADAAFHNAIYAASGNPLLEPSARLHWCRLRRAMGAVLQSSSLRATVWDEHQAIVQAIADGRTDMAESLTRQHARQAGENIARQLDSALSRHSSSETPHATHA
;
A
#
# COMPACT_ATOMS: atom_id res chain seq x y z
N ILE A 1 3.01 -11.04 -15.23
CA ILE A 1 3.07 -10.95 -13.75
C ILE A 1 2.56 -12.27 -13.17
N HIS A 2 3.26 -12.89 -12.21
CA HIS A 2 2.95 -14.24 -11.76
C HIS A 2 1.69 -14.29 -10.86
N PRO A 3 0.71 -15.18 -11.09
CA PRO A 3 -0.53 -15.26 -10.31
C PRO A 3 -0.33 -15.46 -8.80
N ALA A 4 0.75 -16.12 -8.40
CA ALA A 4 1.05 -16.36 -6.98
C ALA A 4 1.28 -15.08 -6.17
N VAL A 5 1.65 -13.96 -6.83
CA VAL A 5 1.84 -12.67 -6.15
C VAL A 5 0.50 -12.16 -5.59
N LEU A 6 -0.56 -12.18 -6.40
CA LEU A 6 -1.92 -11.81 -5.97
C LEU A 6 -2.45 -12.78 -4.90
N ALA A 7 -2.21 -14.09 -5.07
CA ALA A 7 -2.67 -15.10 -4.10
C ALA A 7 -1.99 -14.92 -2.74
N THR A 8 -0.68 -14.67 -2.72
CA THR A 8 0.10 -14.38 -1.51
C THR A 8 -0.41 -13.12 -0.83
N GLY A 9 -0.64 -12.06 -1.60
CA GLY A 9 -1.22 -10.82 -1.14
C GLY A 9 -2.57 -10.97 -0.45
N ARG A 10 -3.52 -11.61 -1.14
CA ARG A 10 -4.85 -11.88 -0.58
C ARG A 10 -4.80 -12.75 0.68
N LYS A 11 -3.86 -13.71 0.74
CA LYS A 11 -3.65 -14.52 1.95
C LYS A 11 -3.14 -13.65 3.10
N ALA A 12 -2.14 -12.81 2.86
CA ALA A 12 -1.59 -11.91 3.87
C ALA A 12 -2.64 -10.93 4.39
N ALA A 13 -3.46 -10.36 3.50
CA ALA A 13 -4.52 -9.39 3.85
C ALA A 13 -5.60 -9.94 4.79
N ARG A 14 -5.85 -11.26 4.77
CA ARG A 14 -6.78 -11.93 5.71
C ARG A 14 -6.19 -12.14 7.11
N GLY A 15 -4.88 -12.05 7.24
CA GLY A 15 -4.16 -12.24 8.49
C GLY A 15 -4.13 -11.00 9.39
N ARG A 16 -3.33 -11.10 10.45
CA ARG A 16 -3.00 -10.00 11.37
C ARG A 16 -1.54 -9.56 11.27
N ASP A 17 -0.74 -10.24 10.44
CA ASP A 17 0.67 -9.93 10.24
C ASP A 17 0.83 -8.76 9.26
N VAL A 18 1.02 -7.57 9.82
CA VAL A 18 1.22 -6.33 9.05
C VAL A 18 2.51 -6.38 8.25
N ALA A 19 3.58 -7.02 8.75
CA ALA A 19 4.83 -7.12 8.02
C ALA A 19 4.64 -7.97 6.75
N ALA A 20 3.97 -9.12 6.88
CA ALA A 20 3.64 -9.97 5.73
C ALA A 20 2.75 -9.25 4.69
N MET A 21 1.85 -8.37 5.12
CA MET A 21 1.03 -7.56 4.20
C MET A 21 1.88 -6.55 3.43
N ILE A 22 2.78 -5.83 4.13
CA ILE A 22 3.69 -4.87 3.50
C ILE A 22 4.60 -5.57 2.51
N ASP A 23 5.14 -6.73 2.86
CA ASP A 23 6.06 -7.47 1.99
C ASP A 23 5.36 -8.03 0.75
N ALA A 24 4.10 -8.47 0.89
CA ALA A 24 3.30 -8.91 -0.26
C ALA A 24 2.95 -7.76 -1.22
N ASP A 25 2.61 -6.58 -0.68
CA ASP A 25 2.36 -5.37 -1.45
C ASP A 25 3.62 -4.89 -2.19
N ALA A 26 4.78 -4.94 -1.52
CA ALA A 26 6.09 -4.67 -2.13
C ALA A 26 6.39 -5.61 -3.31
N ALA A 27 6.15 -6.91 -3.10
CA ALA A 27 6.38 -7.92 -4.13
C ALA A 27 5.47 -7.72 -5.34
N PHE A 28 4.23 -7.25 -5.12
CA PHE A 28 3.33 -6.86 -6.19
C PHE A 28 3.88 -5.72 -7.05
N HIS A 29 4.28 -4.61 -6.42
CA HIS A 29 4.84 -3.47 -7.15
C HIS A 29 6.14 -3.83 -7.89
N ASN A 30 7.03 -4.59 -7.25
CA ASN A 30 8.26 -5.06 -7.89
C ASN A 30 8.00 -5.94 -9.11
N ALA A 31 6.96 -6.78 -9.08
CA ALA A 31 6.59 -7.61 -10.22
C ALA A 31 6.11 -6.76 -11.42
N ILE A 32 5.45 -5.62 -11.18
CA ILE A 32 5.08 -4.67 -12.23
C ILE A 32 6.34 -3.98 -12.78
N TYR A 33 7.24 -3.52 -11.93
CA TYR A 33 8.48 -2.87 -12.37
C TYR A 33 9.34 -3.82 -13.22
N ALA A 34 9.52 -5.06 -12.79
CA ALA A 34 10.24 -6.07 -13.56
C ALA A 34 9.56 -6.35 -14.91
N ALA A 35 8.22 -6.43 -14.94
CA ALA A 35 7.46 -6.68 -16.16
C ALA A 35 7.54 -5.52 -17.17
N SER A 36 7.85 -4.30 -16.72
CA SER A 36 8.01 -3.14 -17.61
C SER A 36 9.26 -3.21 -18.51
N GLY A 37 10.25 -4.04 -18.14
CA GLY A 37 11.55 -4.09 -18.82
C GLY A 37 12.41 -2.84 -18.65
N ASN A 38 11.99 -1.86 -17.82
CA ASN A 38 12.77 -0.66 -17.54
C ASN A 38 13.64 -0.87 -16.28
N PRO A 39 14.97 -1.01 -16.42
CA PRO A 39 15.86 -1.34 -15.31
C PRO A 39 16.00 -0.20 -14.28
N LEU A 40 15.51 1.00 -14.58
CA LEU A 40 15.60 2.14 -13.67
C LEU A 40 14.43 2.21 -12.68
N LEU A 41 13.28 1.61 -13.00
CA LEU A 41 12.07 1.76 -12.18
C LEU A 41 12.21 1.13 -10.80
N GLU A 42 12.72 -0.10 -10.71
CA GLU A 42 12.88 -0.78 -9.43
C GLU A 42 13.85 -0.04 -8.47
N PRO A 43 15.08 0.34 -8.91
CA PRO A 43 15.99 1.11 -8.07
C PRO A 43 15.40 2.45 -7.61
N SER A 44 14.74 3.20 -8.50
CA SER A 44 14.11 4.48 -8.18
C SER A 44 12.94 4.31 -7.20
N ALA A 45 12.08 3.33 -7.42
CA ALA A 45 10.92 3.06 -6.57
C ALA A 45 11.34 2.59 -5.17
N ARG A 46 12.43 1.81 -5.04
CA ARG A 46 12.92 1.29 -3.76
C ARG A 46 13.19 2.39 -2.73
N LEU A 47 13.69 3.55 -3.16
CA LEU A 47 13.91 4.70 -2.27
C LEU A 47 12.60 5.21 -1.66
N HIS A 48 11.55 5.31 -2.48
CA HIS A 48 10.21 5.71 -2.03
C HIS A 48 9.58 4.62 -1.17
N TRP A 49 9.84 3.35 -1.48
CA TRP A 49 9.31 2.21 -0.75
C TRP A 49 9.77 2.17 0.71
N CYS A 50 11.05 2.44 0.98
CA CYS A 50 11.56 2.54 2.35
C CYS A 50 10.81 3.58 3.20
N ARG A 51 10.32 4.66 2.58
CA ARG A 51 9.53 5.70 3.25
C ARG A 51 8.08 5.25 3.41
N LEU A 52 7.49 4.67 2.36
CA LEU A 52 6.11 4.18 2.35
C LEU A 52 5.89 3.02 3.32
N ARG A 53 6.80 2.03 3.42
CA ARG A 53 6.67 0.90 4.37
C ARG A 53 6.43 1.35 5.81
N ARG A 54 7.08 2.43 6.24
CA ARG A 54 6.88 2.99 7.60
C ARG A 54 5.50 3.59 7.78
N ALA A 55 4.94 4.22 6.75
CA ALA A 55 3.62 4.84 6.79
C ALA A 55 2.47 3.83 6.56
N MET A 56 2.69 2.79 5.74
CA MET A 56 1.70 1.75 5.43
C MET A 56 1.28 0.95 6.67
N GLY A 57 2.16 0.78 7.66
CA GLY A 57 1.81 0.13 8.92
C GLY A 57 0.64 0.80 9.66
N ALA A 58 0.42 2.11 9.45
CA ALA A 58 -0.73 2.83 9.98
C ALA A 58 -2.01 2.62 9.15
N VAL A 59 -1.89 2.45 7.83
CA VAL A 59 -3.03 2.24 6.91
C VAL A 59 -3.57 0.82 6.96
N LEU A 60 -2.68 -0.17 7.06
CA LEU A 60 -3.03 -1.59 7.06
C LEU A 60 -3.74 -2.05 8.35
N GLN A 61 -3.89 -1.17 9.35
CA GLN A 61 -4.72 -1.44 10.52
C GLN A 61 -6.22 -1.49 10.20
N SER A 62 -6.66 -0.91 9.07
CA SER A 62 -8.05 -0.95 8.63
C SER A 62 -8.32 -2.18 7.76
N SER A 63 -9.15 -3.10 8.27
CA SER A 63 -9.43 -4.38 7.60
C SER A 63 -10.19 -4.24 6.28
N SER A 64 -11.10 -3.28 6.17
CA SER A 64 -11.91 -3.03 4.96
C SER A 64 -11.10 -2.46 3.79
N LEU A 65 -10.10 -1.62 4.11
CA LEU A 65 -9.19 -1.07 3.09
C LEU A 65 -8.30 -2.15 2.47
N ARG A 66 -7.90 -3.17 3.25
CA ARG A 66 -7.02 -4.24 2.76
C ARG A 66 -7.66 -5.08 1.65
N ALA A 67 -8.94 -5.42 1.77
CA ALA A 67 -9.62 -6.22 0.74
C ALA A 67 -9.76 -5.45 -0.57
N THR A 68 -10.18 -4.18 -0.47
CA THR A 68 -10.36 -3.27 -1.61
C THR A 68 -9.07 -3.08 -2.41
N VAL A 69 -7.94 -2.89 -1.74
CA VAL A 69 -6.62 -2.73 -2.39
C VAL A 69 -6.25 -3.94 -3.25
N TRP A 70 -6.50 -5.17 -2.79
CA TRP A 70 -6.18 -6.35 -3.59
C TRP A 70 -7.11 -6.57 -4.78
N ASP A 71 -8.32 -6.00 -4.76
CA ASP A 71 -9.20 -5.97 -5.92
C ASP A 71 -8.70 -4.97 -6.97
N GLU A 72 -8.23 -3.80 -6.53
CA GLU A 72 -7.56 -2.82 -7.40
C GLU A 72 -6.30 -3.42 -8.05
N HIS A 73 -5.47 -4.12 -7.27
CA HIS A 73 -4.27 -4.81 -7.77
C HIS A 73 -4.60 -5.86 -8.83
N GLN A 74 -5.65 -6.65 -8.62
CA GLN A 74 -6.09 -7.64 -9.59
C GLN A 74 -6.57 -6.98 -10.88
N ALA A 75 -7.32 -5.88 -10.80
CA ALA A 75 -7.79 -5.13 -11.97
C ALA A 75 -6.61 -4.57 -12.79
N ILE A 76 -5.58 -4.04 -12.14
CA ILE A 76 -4.36 -3.55 -12.79
C ILE A 76 -3.66 -4.69 -13.53
N VAL A 77 -3.44 -5.84 -12.87
CA VAL A 77 -2.76 -6.98 -13.48
C VAL A 77 -3.54 -7.53 -14.68
N GLN A 78 -4.87 -7.57 -14.59
CA GLN A 78 -5.70 -8.02 -15.69
C GLN A 78 -5.59 -7.06 -16.89
N ALA A 79 -5.66 -5.74 -16.66
CA ALA A 79 -5.48 -4.77 -17.73
C ALA A 79 -4.09 -4.87 -18.42
N ILE A 80 -3.04 -5.12 -17.63
CA ILE A 80 -1.69 -5.39 -18.16
C ILE A 80 -1.66 -6.68 -18.98
N ALA A 81 -2.25 -7.77 -18.47
CA ALA A 81 -2.28 -9.06 -19.15
C ALA A 81 -3.07 -9.02 -20.46
N ASP A 82 -4.15 -8.23 -20.50
CA ASP A 82 -5.00 -8.03 -21.68
C ASP A 82 -4.39 -7.03 -22.69
N GLY A 83 -3.22 -6.44 -22.39
CA GLY A 83 -2.58 -5.43 -23.25
C GLY A 83 -3.32 -4.09 -23.31
N ARG A 84 -4.20 -3.80 -22.36
CA ARG A 84 -5.00 -2.56 -22.29
C ARG A 84 -4.20 -1.45 -21.59
N THR A 85 -3.22 -0.90 -22.28
CA THR A 85 -2.25 0.07 -21.72
C THR A 85 -2.92 1.26 -21.03
N ASP A 86 -3.83 1.96 -21.70
CA ASP A 86 -4.50 3.16 -21.13
C ASP A 86 -5.30 2.83 -19.87
N MET A 87 -5.94 1.66 -19.86
CA MET A 87 -6.69 1.17 -18.71
C MET A 87 -5.75 0.83 -17.54
N ALA A 88 -4.64 0.14 -17.83
CA ALA A 88 -3.63 -0.19 -16.82
C ALA A 88 -3.02 1.07 -16.20
N GLU A 89 -2.73 2.08 -17.02
CA GLU A 89 -2.23 3.38 -16.55
C GLU A 89 -3.25 4.08 -15.65
N SER A 90 -4.50 4.19 -16.11
CA SER A 90 -5.58 4.85 -15.37
C SER A 90 -5.82 4.19 -14.00
N LEU A 91 -5.95 2.87 -13.97
CA LEU A 91 -6.13 2.09 -12.75
C LEU A 91 -4.95 2.26 -11.78
N THR A 92 -3.72 2.22 -12.30
CA THR A 92 -2.51 2.39 -11.49
C THR A 92 -2.45 3.79 -10.87
N ARG A 93 -2.78 4.82 -11.65
CA ARG A 93 -2.83 6.21 -11.18
C ARG A 93 -3.89 6.41 -10.10
N GLN A 94 -5.08 5.85 -10.30
CA GLN A 94 -6.16 5.88 -9.33
C GLN A 94 -5.76 5.20 -8.01
N HIS A 95 -5.21 3.99 -8.10
CA HIS A 95 -4.70 3.24 -6.95
C HIS A 95 -3.66 4.05 -6.15
N ALA A 96 -2.64 4.58 -6.83
CA ALA A 96 -1.59 5.37 -6.18
C ALA A 96 -2.13 6.62 -5.47
N ARG A 97 -3.09 7.32 -6.09
CA ARG A 97 -3.76 8.47 -5.49
C ARG A 97 -4.54 8.07 -4.24
N GLN A 98 -5.39 7.06 -4.34
CA GLN A 98 -6.23 6.60 -3.24
C GLN A 98 -5.39 6.09 -2.06
N ALA A 99 -4.31 5.36 -2.34
CA ALA A 99 -3.35 4.92 -1.35
C ALA A 99 -2.68 6.12 -0.65
N GLY A 100 -2.23 7.13 -1.41
CA GLY A 100 -1.65 8.35 -0.86
C GLY A 100 -2.61 9.12 0.07
N GLU A 101 -3.87 9.30 -0.36
CA GLU A 101 -4.90 9.95 0.44
C GLU A 101 -5.23 9.15 1.73
N ASN A 102 -5.26 7.81 1.65
CA ASN A 102 -5.44 6.95 2.81
C ASN A 102 -4.28 7.07 3.80
N ILE A 103 -3.03 7.10 3.31
CA ILE A 103 -1.84 7.30 4.14
C ILE A 103 -1.91 8.65 4.85
N ALA A 104 -2.20 9.73 4.12
CA ALA A 104 -2.30 11.08 4.70
C ALA A 104 -3.34 11.13 5.83
N ARG A 105 -4.56 10.63 5.59
CA ARG A 105 -5.64 10.59 6.60
C ARG A 105 -5.24 9.83 7.87
N GLN A 106 -4.52 8.71 7.73
CA GLN A 106 -4.11 7.88 8.87
C GLN A 106 -2.97 8.53 9.66
N LEU A 107 -2.05 9.21 8.97
CA LEU A 107 -1.01 10.01 9.61
C LEU A 107 -1.61 11.16 10.40
N ASP A 108 -2.54 11.92 9.79
CA ASP A 108 -3.24 13.01 10.48
C ASP A 108 -3.96 12.49 11.74
N SER A 109 -4.69 11.38 11.61
CA SER A 109 -5.38 10.75 12.74
C SER A 109 -4.42 10.29 13.85
N ALA A 110 -3.24 9.79 13.49
CA ALA A 110 -2.23 9.36 14.45
C ALA A 110 -1.60 10.57 15.18
N LEU A 111 -1.33 11.66 14.46
CA LEU A 111 -0.82 12.91 15.02
C LEU A 111 -1.83 13.54 15.98
N SER A 112 -3.11 13.61 15.60
CA SER A 112 -4.17 14.14 16.49
C SER A 112 -4.34 13.33 17.77
N ARG A 113 -4.26 11.99 17.70
CA ARG A 113 -4.31 11.13 18.90
C ARG A 113 -3.15 11.39 19.86
N HIS A 114 -1.96 11.70 19.33
CA HIS A 114 -0.78 11.99 20.14
C HIS A 114 -0.92 13.33 20.88
N SER A 115 -1.44 14.37 20.21
CA SER A 115 -1.68 15.68 20.82
C SER A 115 -2.77 15.67 21.89
N SER A 116 -3.75 14.75 21.81
CA SER A 116 -4.78 14.59 22.84
C SER A 116 -4.34 13.78 24.07
N SER A 117 -3.24 13.02 23.97
CA SER A 117 -2.68 12.27 25.11
C SER A 117 -1.69 13.07 25.98
N GLU A 118 -1.28 14.26 25.54
CA GLU A 118 -0.42 15.20 26.30
C GLU A 118 -1.25 16.28 27.02
N THR A 119 -2.19 15.91 27.88
CA THR A 119 -2.71 16.84 28.91
C THR A 119 -1.92 16.64 30.20
N PRO A 120 -1.19 17.66 30.70
CA PRO A 120 -0.44 17.54 31.95
C PRO A 120 -1.39 17.28 33.11
N HIS A 121 -1.08 16.24 33.89
CA HIS A 121 -1.66 15.98 35.20
C HIS A 121 -1.41 17.22 36.06
N ALA A 122 -2.45 18.01 36.32
CA ALA A 122 -2.40 19.09 37.29
C ALA A 122 -2.20 18.46 38.68
N THR A 123 -0.96 18.52 39.17
CA THR A 123 -0.62 18.20 40.55
C THR A 123 -1.41 19.14 41.46
N HIS A 124 -2.40 18.60 42.15
CA HIS A 124 -3.04 19.23 43.30
C HIS A 124 -2.21 18.96 44.56
N ALA A 125 -2.16 20.00 45.41
CA ALA A 125 -1.65 20.10 46.79
C ALA A 125 -0.15 20.44 46.95
#